data_AF-A0A7R9ZR49-F1
#
_entry.id   AF-A0A7R9ZR49-F1
#
_cell.length_a   1.000
_cell.length_b   1.000
_cell.length_c   1.000
_cell.angle_alpha   90.00
_cell.angle_beta   90.00
_cell.angle_gamma   90.00
#
_symmetry.space_group_name_H-M   'P 1'
#
loop_
_entity.id
_entity.type
_entity.pdbx_description
1 polymer ?
#
loop_
_entity_poly.entity_id
_entity_poly.type
_entity_poly.pdbx_seq_one_letter_code
_entity_poly.pdbx_strand_id
1 'polypeptide(L)'
;MGKLRNLNSDEILAQMFYAQKISRLDGLPKISNVVFMGMGEPADNLDNVINAAEVLTTRELFQLSQKKVVVSTVGPSPDVFHQLAKAPVALAWSVHAVNDKLRKRLVPTTKYSMAELRQGLIDALLTRPINSSHRSIMLEVALMAGVNDSMECADDLIEFSKVIVDQVPGCKLIVNLIPFNDIGHELYTRPTDESVQLFQKRIQNAGLFSHVRVTRGDDKTAACGQLATKKAKMMSP
;
A
#
# COMPACT_ATOMS: atom_id res chain seq x y z
N MET A 1 12.45 -14.25 0.84
CA MET A 1 12.32 -15.03 -0.41
C MET A 1 12.72 -14.15 -1.58
N GLY A 2 13.27 -14.72 -2.66
CA GLY A 2 13.51 -14.00 -3.92
C GLY A 2 12.30 -14.08 -4.87
N LYS A 3 12.25 -13.19 -5.86
CA LYS A 3 11.22 -13.20 -6.92
C LYS A 3 11.42 -14.42 -7.83
N LEU A 4 10.37 -15.21 -8.04
CA LEU A 4 10.41 -16.38 -8.93
C LEU A 4 9.94 -16.03 -10.35
N ARG A 5 8.70 -15.55 -10.47
CA ARG A 5 8.12 -15.04 -11.72
C ARG A 5 6.99 -14.07 -11.40
N ASN A 6 6.55 -13.35 -12.43
CA ASN A 6 5.30 -12.60 -12.37
C ASN A 6 4.10 -13.55 -12.49
N LEU A 7 2.98 -13.16 -11.88
CA LEU A 7 1.69 -13.80 -12.10
C LEU A 7 1.02 -13.18 -13.33
N ASN A 8 0.36 -14.02 -14.12
CA ASN A 8 -0.50 -13.55 -15.20
C ASN A 8 -1.81 -12.94 -14.62
N SER A 9 -2.52 -12.12 -15.40
CA SER A 9 -3.78 -11.50 -14.95
C SER A 9 -4.82 -12.53 -14.51
N ASP A 10 -4.94 -13.65 -15.19
CA ASP A 10 -5.84 -14.75 -14.84
C ASP A 10 -5.49 -15.39 -13.49
N GLU A 11 -4.20 -15.55 -13.17
CA GLU A 11 -3.73 -16.04 -11.86
C GLU A 11 -4.02 -15.04 -10.73
N ILE A 12 -3.93 -13.72 -11.01
CA ILE A 12 -4.33 -12.67 -10.07
C ILE A 12 -5.85 -12.74 -9.84
N LEU A 13 -6.64 -12.80 -10.91
CA LEU A 13 -8.10 -12.84 -10.87
C LEU A 13 -8.65 -14.13 -10.25
N ALA A 14 -7.95 -15.25 -10.42
CA ALA A 14 -8.30 -16.53 -9.80
C ALA A 14 -8.36 -16.42 -8.28
N GLN A 15 -7.49 -15.61 -7.65
CA GLN A 15 -7.52 -15.37 -6.21
C GLN A 15 -8.85 -14.74 -5.79
N MET A 16 -9.34 -13.74 -6.53
CA MET A 16 -10.65 -13.12 -6.27
C MET A 16 -11.80 -14.10 -6.49
N PHE A 17 -11.75 -14.88 -7.58
CA PHE A 17 -12.76 -15.88 -7.89
C PHE A 17 -12.90 -16.92 -6.76
N TYR A 18 -11.78 -17.50 -6.31
CA TYR A 18 -11.78 -18.46 -5.21
C TYR A 18 -12.21 -17.83 -3.89
N ALA A 19 -11.75 -16.61 -3.58
CA ALA A 19 -12.15 -15.91 -2.36
C ALA A 19 -13.67 -15.64 -2.34
N GLN A 20 -14.28 -15.23 -3.45
CA GLN A 20 -15.74 -15.09 -3.54
C GLN A 20 -16.48 -16.42 -3.39
N LYS A 21 -15.95 -17.49 -3.99
CA LYS A 21 -16.52 -18.84 -3.87
C LYS A 21 -16.54 -19.28 -2.42
N ILE A 22 -15.41 -19.15 -1.71
CA ILE A 22 -15.29 -19.48 -0.28
C ILE A 22 -16.24 -18.62 0.55
N SER A 23 -16.21 -17.30 0.36
CA SER A 23 -17.11 -16.38 1.07
C SER A 23 -18.58 -16.77 0.93
N ARG A 24 -19.02 -17.18 -0.27
CA ARG A 24 -20.39 -17.65 -0.51
C ARG A 24 -20.69 -18.98 0.19
N LEU A 25 -19.76 -19.95 0.11
CA LEU A 25 -19.95 -21.27 0.69
C LEU A 25 -19.98 -21.22 2.23
N ASP A 26 -19.18 -20.35 2.83
CA ASP A 26 -19.04 -20.22 4.27
C ASP A 26 -20.01 -19.19 4.87
N GLY A 27 -20.90 -18.60 4.06
CA GLY A 27 -21.86 -17.59 4.51
C GLY A 27 -21.23 -16.27 4.99
N LEU A 28 -20.00 -15.96 4.54
CA LEU A 28 -19.29 -14.73 4.89
C LEU A 28 -19.79 -13.54 4.04
N PRO A 29 -19.63 -12.28 4.52
CA PRO A 29 -19.99 -11.09 3.75
C PRO A 29 -19.30 -11.04 2.39
N LYS A 30 -20.03 -10.56 1.37
CA LYS A 30 -19.49 -10.38 0.02
C LYS A 30 -18.24 -9.50 0.07
N ILE A 31 -17.20 -9.93 -0.64
CA ILE A 31 -15.98 -9.16 -0.83
C ILE A 31 -16.32 -7.85 -1.54
N SER A 32 -16.09 -6.74 -0.85
CA SER A 32 -16.40 -5.39 -1.31
C SER A 32 -15.16 -4.54 -1.58
N ASN A 33 -13.97 -5.05 -1.23
CA ASN A 33 -12.70 -4.36 -1.30
C ASN A 33 -11.59 -5.33 -1.76
N VAL A 34 -10.69 -4.88 -2.62
CA VAL A 34 -9.49 -5.61 -3.05
C VAL A 34 -8.28 -4.69 -2.92
N VAL A 35 -7.19 -5.20 -2.36
CA VAL A 35 -5.94 -4.45 -2.21
C VAL A 35 -4.79 -5.29 -2.77
N PHE A 36 -3.97 -4.69 -3.64
CA PHE A 36 -2.75 -5.32 -4.16
C PHE A 36 -1.61 -5.10 -3.15
N MET A 37 -1.74 -5.75 -2.00
CA MET A 37 -0.80 -5.70 -0.87
C MET A 37 -0.45 -7.12 -0.38
N GLY A 38 -0.51 -8.09 -1.30
CA GLY A 38 -0.14 -9.47 -1.08
C GLY A 38 1.37 -9.68 -1.20
N MET A 39 1.79 -10.78 -1.82
CA MET A 39 3.19 -11.01 -2.14
C MET A 39 3.59 -10.33 -3.46
N GLY A 40 4.77 -9.72 -3.47
CA GLY A 40 5.35 -9.09 -4.66
C GLY A 40 5.06 -7.59 -4.76
N GLU A 41 5.73 -6.94 -5.70
CA GLU A 41 5.57 -5.52 -6.00
C GLU A 41 4.72 -5.37 -7.27
N PRO A 42 3.54 -4.72 -7.22
CA PRO A 42 2.70 -4.53 -8.41
C PRO A 42 3.41 -3.80 -9.57
N ALA A 43 4.32 -2.86 -9.28
CA ALA A 43 5.13 -2.16 -10.29
C ALA A 43 6.04 -3.07 -11.11
N ASP A 44 6.40 -4.23 -10.57
CA ASP A 44 7.22 -5.23 -11.24
C ASP A 44 6.43 -6.09 -12.24
N ASN A 45 5.09 -5.89 -12.29
CA ASN A 45 4.14 -6.69 -13.07
C ASN A 45 2.97 -5.84 -13.61
N LEU A 46 3.29 -4.64 -14.11
CA LEU A 46 2.30 -3.61 -14.45
C LEU A 46 1.20 -4.07 -15.40
N ASP A 47 1.54 -4.67 -16.54
CA ASP A 47 0.54 -5.06 -17.55
C ASP A 47 -0.50 -6.01 -16.97
N ASN A 48 -0.04 -7.04 -16.24
CA ASN A 48 -0.94 -8.02 -15.65
C ASN A 48 -1.80 -7.42 -14.53
N VAL A 49 -1.22 -6.52 -13.72
CA VAL A 49 -1.92 -5.82 -12.63
C VAL A 49 -2.98 -4.87 -13.16
N ILE A 50 -2.65 -4.07 -14.19
CA ILE A 50 -3.56 -3.11 -14.80
C ILE A 50 -4.75 -3.84 -15.42
N ASN A 51 -4.50 -4.89 -16.20
CA ASN A 51 -5.57 -5.72 -16.78
C ASN A 51 -6.45 -6.36 -15.69
N ALA A 52 -5.85 -6.95 -14.66
CA ALA A 52 -6.63 -7.49 -13.53
C ALA A 52 -7.48 -6.40 -12.84
N ALA A 53 -6.94 -5.20 -12.65
CA ALA A 53 -7.65 -4.07 -12.06
C ALA A 53 -8.85 -3.61 -12.93
N GLU A 54 -8.70 -3.59 -14.25
CA GLU A 54 -9.79 -3.30 -15.19
C GLU A 54 -10.90 -4.35 -15.10
N VAL A 55 -10.54 -5.63 -15.11
CA VAL A 55 -11.50 -6.75 -14.96
C VAL A 55 -12.21 -6.73 -13.60
N LEU A 56 -11.52 -6.36 -12.52
CA LEU A 56 -12.12 -6.24 -11.20
C LEU A 56 -13.19 -5.13 -11.14
N THR A 57 -13.01 -4.06 -11.94
CA THR A 57 -13.82 -2.84 -11.84
C THR A 57 -14.85 -2.66 -12.96
N THR A 58 -14.75 -3.43 -14.05
CA THR A 58 -15.73 -3.39 -15.13
C THR A 58 -17.13 -3.80 -14.65
N ARG A 59 -18.15 -3.22 -15.30
CA ARG A 59 -19.57 -3.49 -15.00
C ARG A 59 -20.03 -4.88 -15.44
N GLU A 60 -19.25 -5.57 -16.26
CA GLU A 60 -19.63 -6.86 -16.85
C GLU A 60 -19.19 -8.06 -16.02
N LEU A 61 -18.20 -7.89 -15.15
CA LEU A 61 -17.53 -8.99 -14.43
C LEU A 61 -17.70 -8.85 -12.92
N PHE A 62 -16.65 -8.47 -12.18
CA PHE A 62 -16.69 -8.44 -10.71
C PHE A 62 -17.42 -7.22 -10.14
N GLN A 63 -17.57 -6.14 -10.91
CA GLN A 63 -18.35 -4.94 -10.56
C GLN A 63 -17.91 -4.26 -9.26
N LEU A 64 -16.62 -4.33 -8.93
CA LEU A 64 -16.10 -3.62 -7.78
C LEU A 64 -16.02 -2.12 -8.08
N SER A 65 -16.36 -1.30 -7.09
CA SER A 65 -16.12 0.13 -7.20
C SER A 65 -14.63 0.38 -7.38
N GLN A 66 -14.28 1.23 -8.33
CA GLN A 66 -12.90 1.69 -8.57
C GLN A 66 -12.23 2.27 -7.30
N LYS A 67 -13.02 2.84 -6.37
CA LYS A 67 -12.53 3.36 -5.07
C LYS A 67 -12.18 2.26 -4.07
N LYS A 68 -12.66 1.05 -4.31
CA LYS A 68 -12.56 -0.11 -3.41
C LYS A 68 -11.51 -1.12 -3.89
N VAL A 69 -10.94 -0.91 -5.07
CA VAL A 69 -9.74 -1.59 -5.56
C VAL A 69 -8.57 -0.63 -5.38
N VAL A 70 -7.53 -1.07 -4.65
CA VAL A 70 -6.35 -0.24 -4.34
C VAL A 70 -5.08 -0.95 -4.78
N VAL A 71 -4.29 -0.30 -5.63
CA VAL A 71 -2.95 -0.79 -5.99
C VAL A 71 -1.91 -0.05 -5.15
N SER A 72 -1.13 -0.79 -4.36
CA SER A 72 0.00 -0.23 -3.60
C SER A 72 1.30 -0.49 -4.35
N THR A 73 2.26 0.42 -4.22
CA THR A 73 3.63 0.25 -4.74
C THR A 73 4.64 0.80 -3.74
N VAL A 74 5.86 0.25 -3.73
CA VAL A 74 7.00 0.87 -3.03
C VAL A 74 7.58 2.07 -3.80
N GLY A 75 7.16 2.32 -5.04
CA GLY A 75 7.67 3.41 -5.86
C GLY A 75 9.11 3.17 -6.35
N PRO A 76 9.38 2.13 -7.16
CA PRO A 76 10.72 1.83 -7.66
C PRO A 76 11.34 2.91 -8.56
N SER A 77 10.50 3.75 -9.19
CA SER A 77 10.89 4.92 -9.99
C SER A 77 9.77 5.96 -9.98
N PRO A 78 10.02 7.23 -10.34
CA PRO A 78 8.97 8.24 -10.49
C PRO A 78 7.93 7.86 -11.57
N ASP A 79 8.37 7.26 -12.68
CA ASP A 79 7.52 6.91 -13.82
C ASP A 79 6.47 5.82 -13.50
N VAL A 80 6.73 4.99 -12.49
CA VAL A 80 5.79 3.94 -12.08
C VAL A 80 4.40 4.50 -11.72
N PHE A 81 4.37 5.69 -11.13
CA PHE A 81 3.12 6.33 -10.73
C PHE A 81 2.30 6.69 -11.96
N HIS A 82 2.92 7.14 -13.05
CA HIS A 82 2.24 7.39 -14.32
C HIS A 82 1.67 6.12 -14.94
N GLN A 83 2.42 5.03 -14.90
CA GLN A 83 1.96 3.75 -15.43
C GLN A 83 0.78 3.20 -14.62
N LEU A 84 0.87 3.23 -13.29
CA LEU A 84 -0.22 2.85 -12.39
C LEU A 84 -1.43 3.79 -12.46
N ALA A 85 -1.21 5.07 -12.76
CA ALA A 85 -2.28 6.04 -12.88
C ALA A 85 -3.26 5.73 -14.01
N LYS A 86 -2.84 4.96 -15.03
CA LYS A 86 -3.67 4.44 -16.13
C LYS A 86 -4.73 3.46 -15.64
N ALA A 87 -4.46 2.71 -14.57
CA ALA A 87 -5.44 1.79 -14.01
C ALA A 87 -6.61 2.55 -13.37
N PRO A 88 -7.86 2.09 -13.56
CA PRO A 88 -9.06 2.75 -13.05
C PRO A 88 -9.29 2.45 -11.56
N VAL A 89 -8.27 2.62 -10.72
CA VAL A 89 -8.26 2.20 -9.31
C VAL A 89 -7.62 3.25 -8.41
N ALA A 90 -7.88 3.14 -7.10
CA ALA A 90 -7.19 3.95 -6.11
C ALA A 90 -5.71 3.53 -6.01
N LEU A 91 -4.85 4.50 -5.71
CA LEU A 91 -3.42 4.24 -5.51
C LEU A 91 -3.08 4.33 -4.03
N ALA A 92 -2.10 3.53 -3.62
CA ALA A 92 -1.41 3.62 -2.36
C ALA A 92 0.10 3.62 -2.60
N TRP A 93 0.84 4.30 -1.72
CA TRP A 93 2.30 4.33 -1.74
C TRP A 93 2.84 3.85 -0.41
N SER A 94 3.53 2.70 -0.44
CA SER A 94 4.30 2.14 0.67
C SER A 94 5.57 2.97 0.95
N VAL A 95 5.35 4.17 1.52
CA VAL A 95 6.39 5.17 1.76
C VAL A 95 7.28 4.82 2.95
N HIS A 96 6.69 4.44 4.09
CA HIS A 96 7.36 4.05 5.35
C HIS A 96 8.29 5.10 6.00
N ALA A 97 8.99 5.92 5.23
CA ALA A 97 9.76 7.07 5.67
C ALA A 97 9.94 8.04 4.50
N VAL A 98 9.98 9.34 4.78
CA VAL A 98 10.17 10.39 3.77
C VAL A 98 11.57 11.03 3.81
N ASN A 99 12.36 10.71 4.84
CA ASN A 99 13.78 10.99 4.88
C ASN A 99 14.54 9.96 4.04
N ASP A 100 15.37 10.40 3.08
CA ASP A 100 16.04 9.50 2.13
C ASP A 100 16.93 8.44 2.78
N LYS A 101 17.65 8.79 3.85
CA LYS A 101 18.53 7.83 4.54
C LYS A 101 17.70 6.76 5.24
N LEU A 102 16.65 7.17 5.93
CA LEU A 102 15.75 6.23 6.61
C LEU A 102 14.97 5.39 5.60
N ARG A 103 14.48 5.99 4.52
CA ARG A 103 13.84 5.31 3.40
C ARG A 103 14.75 4.25 2.80
N LYS A 104 16.02 4.56 2.54
CA LYS A 104 17.01 3.61 2.00
C LYS A 104 17.26 2.44 2.94
N ARG A 105 17.24 2.67 4.26
CA ARG A 105 17.33 1.59 5.27
C ARG A 105 16.09 0.69 5.24
N LEU A 106 14.89 1.27 5.18
CA LEU A 106 13.63 0.52 5.26
C LEU A 106 13.23 -0.15 3.95
N VAL A 107 13.53 0.48 2.82
CA VAL A 107 13.32 -0.07 1.46
C VAL A 107 14.63 0.02 0.69
N PRO A 108 15.51 -0.98 0.85
CA PRO A 108 16.84 -1.01 0.24
C PRO A 108 16.84 -0.91 -1.29
N THR A 109 15.73 -1.29 -1.93
CA THR A 109 15.54 -1.22 -3.38
C THR A 109 15.32 0.20 -3.90
N THR A 110 15.06 1.20 -3.04
CA THR A 110 14.87 2.59 -3.49
C THR A 110 16.13 3.12 -4.17
N LYS A 111 15.97 3.76 -5.33
CA LYS A 111 17.06 4.33 -6.14
C LYS A 111 16.97 5.84 -6.30
N TYR A 112 15.80 6.40 -6.03
CA TYR A 112 15.49 7.82 -6.21
C TYR A 112 15.26 8.47 -4.86
N SER A 113 15.48 9.77 -4.79
CA SER A 113 15.10 10.57 -3.63
C SER A 113 13.59 10.59 -3.46
N MET A 114 13.14 10.80 -2.23
CA MET A 114 11.74 10.96 -1.88
C MET A 114 11.14 12.18 -2.59
N ALA A 115 11.93 13.22 -2.86
CA ALA A 115 11.50 14.37 -3.65
C ALA A 115 11.19 14.00 -5.10
N GLU A 116 12.05 13.23 -5.77
CA GLU A 116 11.82 12.75 -7.15
C GLU A 116 10.61 11.82 -7.23
N LEU A 117 10.48 10.89 -6.28
CA LEU A 117 9.32 9.99 -6.21
C LEU A 117 8.01 10.76 -5.95
N ARG A 118 8.06 11.78 -5.07
CA ARG A 118 6.92 12.67 -4.82
C ARG A 118 6.50 13.39 -6.09
N GLN A 119 7.47 13.89 -6.86
CA GLN A 119 7.16 14.59 -8.12
C GLN A 119 6.49 13.66 -9.11
N GLY A 120 7.01 12.44 -9.31
CA GLY A 120 6.36 11.45 -10.17
C GLY A 120 4.92 11.11 -9.74
N LEU A 121 4.67 11.01 -8.43
CA LEU A 121 3.31 10.84 -7.92
C LEU A 121 2.42 12.06 -8.21
N ILE A 122 2.91 13.28 -7.97
CA ILE A 122 2.18 14.52 -8.25
C ILE A 122 1.79 14.58 -9.73
N ASP A 123 2.76 14.38 -10.62
CA ASP A 123 2.55 14.42 -12.06
C ASP A 123 1.53 13.37 -12.50
N ALA A 124 1.60 12.16 -11.95
CA ALA A 124 0.65 11.08 -12.20
C ALA A 124 -0.77 11.37 -11.68
N LEU A 125 -0.90 12.02 -10.52
CA LEU A 125 -2.21 12.41 -9.99
C LEU A 125 -2.82 13.56 -10.80
N LEU A 126 -2.00 14.45 -11.36
CA LEU A 126 -2.46 15.55 -12.22
C LEU A 126 -3.05 15.06 -13.54
N THR A 127 -2.61 13.90 -14.07
CA THR A 127 -3.22 13.28 -15.25
C THR A 127 -4.63 12.72 -14.99
N ARG A 128 -5.04 12.60 -13.72
CA ARG A 128 -6.36 12.08 -13.34
C ARG A 128 -7.38 13.21 -13.21
N PRO A 129 -8.69 12.98 -13.45
CA PRO A 129 -9.69 14.06 -13.42
C PRO A 129 -9.87 14.68 -12.01
N ILE A 130 -10.01 16.01 -11.94
CA ILE A 130 -10.07 16.84 -10.71
C ILE A 130 -11.11 16.31 -9.68
N ASN A 131 -12.31 15.94 -10.14
CA ASN A 131 -13.40 15.49 -9.27
C ASN A 131 -13.55 13.97 -9.21
N SER A 132 -12.53 13.23 -9.66
CA SER A 132 -12.56 11.78 -9.57
C SER A 132 -11.97 11.31 -8.26
N SER A 133 -12.47 10.18 -7.75
CA SER A 133 -11.80 9.45 -6.68
C SER A 133 -10.39 9.02 -7.01
N HIS A 134 -9.97 9.11 -8.28
CA HIS A 134 -8.64 8.73 -8.70
C HIS A 134 -7.57 9.74 -8.25
N ARG A 135 -7.93 10.97 -7.86
CA ARG A 135 -6.99 11.88 -7.17
C ARG A 135 -6.85 11.61 -5.68
N SER A 136 -7.40 10.50 -5.18
CA SER A 136 -7.15 10.06 -3.80
C SER A 136 -5.90 9.19 -3.75
N ILE A 137 -5.03 9.43 -2.77
CA ILE A 137 -3.80 8.67 -2.53
C ILE A 137 -3.71 8.31 -1.06
N MET A 138 -3.28 7.08 -0.78
CA MET A 138 -2.97 6.64 0.56
C MET A 138 -1.47 6.51 0.73
N LEU A 139 -0.88 7.22 1.69
CA LEU A 139 0.50 7.03 2.10
C LEU A 139 0.55 5.97 3.21
N GLU A 140 1.19 4.84 2.94
CA GLU A 140 1.28 3.73 3.88
C GLU A 140 2.59 3.75 4.66
N VAL A 141 2.46 3.82 5.98
CA VAL A 141 3.60 3.91 6.90
C VAL A 141 3.57 2.72 7.84
N ALA A 142 4.43 1.74 7.59
CA ALA A 142 4.71 0.70 8.57
C ALA A 142 5.49 1.35 9.72
N LEU A 143 4.85 1.55 10.88
CA LEU A 143 5.47 2.18 12.04
C LEU A 143 6.20 1.14 12.88
N MET A 144 7.49 1.38 13.15
CA MET A 144 8.39 0.51 13.90
C MET A 144 8.99 1.30 15.07
N ALA A 145 8.97 0.69 16.24
CA ALA A 145 9.39 1.33 17.48
C ALA A 145 10.85 1.81 17.42
N GLY A 146 11.10 3.09 17.72
CA GLY A 146 12.43 3.69 17.76
C GLY A 146 13.12 3.81 16.39
N VAL A 147 12.39 3.58 15.29
CA VAL A 147 12.94 3.62 13.93
C VAL A 147 12.34 4.75 13.11
N ASN A 148 11.00 4.82 13.06
CA ASN A 148 10.28 5.82 12.28
C ASN A 148 8.98 6.30 12.96
N ASP A 149 8.86 6.10 14.28
CA ASP A 149 7.71 6.49 15.09
C ASP A 149 7.96 7.77 15.94
N SER A 150 9.04 8.50 15.66
CA SER A 150 9.33 9.76 16.35
C SER A 150 8.45 10.93 15.86
N MET A 151 8.33 12.00 16.65
CA MET A 151 7.56 13.18 16.26
C MET A 151 8.21 13.95 15.11
N GLU A 152 9.53 13.91 14.99
CA GLU A 152 10.27 14.47 13.86
C GLU A 152 9.91 13.72 12.56
N CYS A 153 9.79 12.39 12.63
CA CYS A 153 9.32 11.60 11.48
C CYS A 153 7.87 11.95 11.09
N ALA A 154 7.02 12.29 12.06
CA ALA A 154 5.66 12.76 11.80
C ALA A 154 5.67 14.14 11.11
N ASP A 155 6.51 15.06 11.57
CA ASP A 155 6.65 16.39 11.01
C ASP A 155 7.19 16.35 9.58
N ASP A 156 8.24 15.55 9.32
CA ASP A 156 8.74 15.31 7.97
C ASP A 156 7.64 14.78 7.04
N LEU A 157 6.82 13.83 7.52
CA LEU A 157 5.70 13.27 6.75
C LEU A 157 4.61 14.30 6.49
N ILE A 158 4.32 15.19 7.43
CA ILE A 158 3.37 16.29 7.27
C ILE A 158 3.84 17.22 6.16
N GLU A 159 5.09 17.69 6.22
CA GLU A 159 5.65 18.59 5.20
C GLU A 159 5.65 17.93 3.82
N PHE A 160 6.08 16.66 3.77
CA PHE A 160 6.06 15.87 2.55
C PHE A 160 4.66 15.78 1.94
N SER A 161 3.65 15.50 2.76
CA SER A 161 2.26 15.30 2.35
C SER A 161 1.58 16.60 1.93
N LYS A 162 1.85 17.71 2.63
CA LYS A 162 1.28 19.03 2.31
C LYS A 162 1.66 19.47 0.91
N VAL A 163 2.92 19.27 0.51
CA VAL A 163 3.34 19.59 -0.86
C VAL A 163 2.52 18.84 -1.92
N ILE A 164 2.15 17.58 -1.68
CA ILE A 164 1.29 16.82 -2.62
C ILE A 164 -0.10 17.44 -2.68
N VAL A 165 -0.70 17.72 -1.52
CA VAL A 165 -2.05 18.29 -1.42
C VAL A 165 -2.11 19.68 -2.08
N ASP A 166 -1.10 20.51 -1.84
CA ASP A 166 -1.03 21.88 -2.35
C ASP A 166 -0.83 21.91 -3.88
N GLN A 167 -0.04 20.99 -4.43
CA GLN A 167 0.23 20.93 -5.88
C GLN A 167 -0.82 20.16 -6.68
N VAL A 168 -1.66 19.34 -6.03
CA VAL A 168 -2.69 18.52 -6.70
C VAL A 168 -4.08 18.97 -6.25
N PRO A 169 -4.74 19.91 -6.96
CA PRO A 169 -6.08 20.37 -6.62
C PRO A 169 -7.10 19.22 -6.52
N GLY A 170 -7.86 19.20 -5.44
CA GLY A 170 -8.86 18.15 -5.18
C GLY A 170 -8.26 16.83 -4.68
N CYS A 171 -6.95 16.76 -4.43
CA CYS A 171 -6.31 15.58 -3.86
C CYS A 171 -6.86 15.26 -2.47
N LYS A 172 -7.21 13.99 -2.27
CA LYS A 172 -7.55 13.45 -0.95
C LYS A 172 -6.42 12.54 -0.52
N LEU A 173 -5.51 13.08 0.27
CA LEU A 173 -4.40 12.33 0.85
C LEU A 173 -4.79 11.79 2.22
N ILE A 174 -4.58 10.48 2.40
CA ILE A 174 -4.78 9.80 3.67
C ILE A 174 -3.46 9.17 4.10
N VAL A 175 -3.02 9.45 5.31
CA VAL A 175 -1.91 8.74 5.94
C VAL A 175 -2.47 7.48 6.62
N ASN A 176 -2.02 6.31 6.19
CA ASN A 176 -2.41 5.02 6.76
C ASN A 176 -1.24 4.49 7.58
N LEU A 177 -1.34 4.64 8.91
CA LEU A 177 -0.38 4.13 9.87
C LEU A 177 -0.65 2.64 10.10
N ILE A 178 0.38 1.83 9.93
CA ILE A 178 0.32 0.37 10.06
C ILE A 178 1.33 0.01 11.16
N PRO A 179 0.93 -0.09 12.43
CA PRO A 179 1.83 -0.52 13.49
C PRO A 179 2.43 -1.88 13.11
N PHE A 180 3.75 -1.98 13.13
CA PHE A 180 4.45 -3.21 12.80
C PHE A 180 3.96 -4.34 13.72
N ASN A 181 3.66 -5.51 13.15
CA ASN A 181 3.28 -6.65 13.97
C ASN A 181 4.54 -7.35 14.44
N ASP A 182 4.54 -7.76 15.70
CA ASP A 182 5.64 -8.56 16.22
C ASP A 182 5.58 -9.96 15.60
N ILE A 183 6.51 -10.21 14.69
CA ILE A 183 6.66 -11.49 13.98
C ILE A 183 7.95 -12.21 14.36
N GLY A 184 8.56 -11.83 15.50
CA GLY A 184 9.88 -12.29 15.88
C GLY A 184 10.97 -11.78 14.95
N HIS A 185 10.80 -10.58 14.37
CA HIS A 185 11.82 -9.96 13.53
C HIS A 185 12.94 -9.38 14.40
N GLU A 186 14.20 -9.73 14.14
CA GLU A 186 15.33 -9.36 15.02
C GLU A 186 15.59 -7.85 15.09
N LEU A 187 15.23 -7.09 14.04
CA LEU A 187 15.59 -5.67 13.92
C LEU A 187 14.44 -4.69 14.20
N TYR A 188 13.19 -5.16 14.22
CA TYR A 188 12.02 -4.28 14.22
C TYR A 188 10.94 -4.81 15.15
N THR A 189 10.40 -3.93 15.97
CA THR A 189 9.37 -4.24 16.97
C THR A 189 8.16 -3.32 16.81
N ARG A 190 7.04 -3.75 17.36
CA ARG A 190 5.79 -2.99 17.38
C ARG A 190 5.96 -1.73 18.26
N PRO A 191 5.62 -0.52 17.78
CA PRO A 191 5.56 0.68 18.62
C PRO A 191 4.46 0.57 19.67
N THR A 192 4.59 1.31 20.78
CA THR A 192 3.53 1.38 21.79
C THR A 192 2.29 2.02 21.19
N ASP A 193 1.10 1.63 21.66
CA ASP A 193 -0.15 2.22 21.18
C ASP A 193 -0.19 3.74 21.48
N GLU A 194 0.44 4.19 22.57
CA GLU A 194 0.62 5.61 22.88
C GLU A 194 1.46 6.33 21.82
N SER A 195 2.60 5.77 21.41
CA SER A 195 3.45 6.32 20.34
C SER A 195 2.67 6.47 19.04
N VAL A 196 1.92 5.42 18.66
CA VAL A 196 1.07 5.43 17.46
C VAL A 196 -0.02 6.49 17.54
N GLN A 197 -0.69 6.64 18.69
CA GLN A 197 -1.73 7.65 18.88
C GLN A 197 -1.18 9.06 18.86
N LEU A 198 -0.01 9.30 19.47
CA LEU A 198 0.66 10.60 19.42
C LEU A 198 1.05 10.95 17.98
N PHE A 199 1.62 10.01 17.24
CA PHE A 199 1.96 10.18 15.82
C PHE A 199 0.71 10.51 15.00
N GLN A 200 -0.36 9.72 15.15
CA GLN A 200 -1.63 9.96 14.46
C GLN A 200 -2.20 11.35 14.78
N LYS A 201 -2.23 11.73 16.06
CA LYS A 201 -2.76 13.01 16.51
C LYS A 201 -1.92 14.17 15.96
N ARG A 202 -0.60 14.01 15.85
CA ARG A 202 0.28 15.00 15.23
C ARG A 202 -0.09 15.24 13.77
N ILE A 203 -0.26 14.18 12.98
CA ILE A 203 -0.72 14.26 11.57
C ILE A 203 -2.09 14.95 11.47
N GLN A 204 -3.05 14.55 12.31
CA GLN A 204 -4.41 15.09 12.29
C GLN A 204 -4.46 16.57 12.68
N ASN A 205 -3.70 16.99 13.69
CA ASN A 205 -3.61 18.39 14.11
C ASN A 205 -3.00 19.28 13.02
N ALA A 206 -2.22 18.71 12.09
CA ALA A 206 -1.70 19.43 10.94
C ALA A 206 -2.70 19.55 9.76
N GLY A 207 -3.93 19.04 9.93
CA GLY A 207 -5.02 19.12 8.93
C GLY A 207 -5.07 17.96 7.94
N LEU A 208 -4.29 16.89 8.15
CA LEU A 208 -4.25 15.72 7.27
C LEU A 208 -5.12 14.58 7.81
N PHE A 209 -5.72 13.79 6.92
CA PHE A 209 -6.45 12.58 7.33
C PHE A 209 -5.45 11.49 7.72
N SER A 210 -5.66 10.86 8.88
CA SER A 210 -4.85 9.73 9.32
C SER A 210 -5.70 8.62 9.92
N HIS A 211 -5.46 7.39 9.45
CA HIS A 211 -6.03 6.17 10.02
C HIS A 211 -4.92 5.30 10.62
N VAL A 212 -5.26 4.57 11.68
CA VAL A 212 -4.42 3.49 12.22
C VAL A 212 -5.07 2.19 11.80
N ARG A 213 -4.33 1.36 11.06
CA ARG A 213 -4.77 0.04 10.64
C ARG A 213 -4.76 -0.88 11.86
N VAL A 214 -5.95 -1.24 12.33
CA VAL A 214 -6.10 -2.25 13.38
C VAL A 214 -5.64 -3.59 12.81
N THR A 215 -4.67 -4.22 13.46
CA THR A 215 -4.24 -5.58 13.11
C THR A 215 -5.44 -6.51 13.19
N ARG A 216 -5.77 -7.17 12.09
CA ARG A 216 -6.78 -8.23 12.05
C ARG A 216 -6.06 -9.55 11.78
N GLY A 217 -6.14 -10.49 12.71
CA GLY A 217 -5.66 -11.87 12.51
C GLY A 217 -4.35 -12.26 13.19
N ASP A 218 -4.08 -11.77 14.40
CA ASP A 218 -2.91 -12.17 15.22
C ASP A 218 -2.79 -13.69 15.45
N ASP A 219 -3.85 -14.46 15.21
CA ASP A 219 -3.82 -15.90 15.46
C ASP A 219 -3.15 -16.74 14.36
N LYS A 220 -3.00 -16.28 13.10
CA LYS A 220 -2.46 -17.14 12.01
C LYS A 220 -1.86 -16.34 10.84
N THR A 221 -0.53 -16.16 10.80
CA THR A 221 0.36 -15.97 9.61
C THR A 221 -0.15 -15.16 8.39
N ALA A 222 -1.14 -14.28 8.53
CA ALA A 222 -1.87 -13.67 7.42
C ALA A 222 -1.82 -12.14 7.43
N ALA A 223 -1.07 -11.53 8.35
CA ALA A 223 -0.92 -10.08 8.34
C ALA A 223 -0.05 -9.62 7.16
N CYS A 224 -0.16 -8.34 6.79
CA CYS A 224 0.67 -7.73 5.75
C CYS A 224 2.16 -7.96 6.05
N GLY A 225 2.90 -8.48 5.06
CA GLY A 225 4.31 -8.86 5.21
C GLY A 225 4.56 -10.30 5.71
N GLN A 226 3.53 -11.02 6.18
CA GLN A 226 3.66 -12.38 6.72
C GLN A 226 3.33 -13.51 5.72
N LEU A 227 2.92 -13.18 4.50
CA LEU A 227 2.53 -14.15 3.46
C LEU A 227 3.69 -14.99 2.90
N ALA A 228 4.81 -15.11 3.62
CA ALA A 228 5.85 -16.07 3.27
C ALA A 228 5.26 -17.48 3.38
N THR A 229 5.13 -18.17 2.24
CA THR A 229 4.74 -19.58 2.24
C THR A 229 5.73 -20.37 3.09
N LYS A 230 5.23 -21.16 4.05
CA LYS A 230 6.04 -22.23 4.67
C LYS A 230 6.51 -23.10 3.50
N LYS A 231 7.79 -22.97 3.13
CA LYS A 231 8.38 -23.83 2.10
C LYS A 231 8.11 -25.27 2.56
N ALA A 232 7.46 -26.04 1.70
CA ALA A 232 7.33 -27.48 1.87
C ALA A 232 8.71 -28.04 2.21
N LYS A 233 8.85 -28.52 3.45
CA LYS A 233 9.96 -29.34 3.92
C LYS A 233 9.77 -30.73 3.29
N MET A 234 9.74 -30.78 1.97
CA MET A 234 9.67 -31.99 1.17
C MET A 234 10.51 -31.70 -0.05
N MET A 235 11.80 -31.99 0.09
CA MET A 235 12.70 -32.47 -0.95
C MET A 235 14.11 -32.42 -0.37
N SER A 236 14.49 -33.53 0.25
CA SER A 236 15.81 -34.15 0.08
C SER A 236 15.58 -35.66 0.27
N PRO A 237 16.19 -36.50 -0.59
CA PRO A 237 15.91 -37.93 -0.69
C PRO A 237 16.21 -38.70 0.60
#